data_AF-A0A3D8QKR4-F1
#
_entry.id   AF-A0A3D8QKR4-F1
#
_cell.length_a   1.000
_cell.length_b   1.000
_cell.length_c   1.000
_cell.angle_alpha   90.00
_cell.angle_beta   90.00
_cell.angle_gamma   90.00
#
_symmetry.space_group_name_H-M   'P 1'
#
loop_
_entity.id
_entity.type
_entity.pdbx_description
1 polymer ?
#
loop_
_entity_poly.entity_id
_entity_poly.type
_entity_poly.pdbx_seq_one_letter_code
_entity_poly.pdbx_strand_id
1 'polypeptide(L)'
;MQFFNSQTLALSSLLFLVANAAPSPTLKQRNPDTISLAKRASCTPTAGGASSVDDVPAIESAIASCGSGGTIVIPAGKDYYLNSVLDFSGCKSCTFNIEGTLTASNNLTYWATQTAIIYMKDIAGATIQSLTGSGVIDGNGQAAWESFAQDSSLKRPTLHYIDGGSNIVIQNLAAKNPPNVFFSVKGDATNVQYASLTMTAKSDSTTAPKNTDGFDIGASTYTTLTNITVSNQDDCVAFKPGANYVTVDTITCTGSHGLSVGSLGSTNTDTVQNVYVTGATMINSAKAVGIKLYPGGSSHGQGVVSNVTYDGVTVTNCDYAAQIQTCYGEDSTYCTTYPSTGTIAGVVLKNFKGTTSTKYAPATANLDCSSAGTCGVTISNWSVKAGSGTAEVLCANTPSTLGVTCTDGASG
;
A
#
# COMPACT_ATOMS: atom_id res chain seq x y z
N MET A 1 -2.40 -16.81 -100.67
CA MET A 1 -1.96 -15.70 -101.55
C MET A 1 -0.82 -15.00 -100.83
N GLN A 2 0.45 -15.23 -101.19
CA GLN A 2 1.25 -14.43 -102.15
C GLN A 2 1.35 -12.95 -101.71
N PHE A 3 2.48 -12.23 -101.58
CA PHE A 3 3.90 -12.34 -101.99
C PHE A 3 4.75 -11.32 -101.15
N PHE A 4 6.01 -11.67 -100.84
CA PHE A 4 7.30 -10.90 -100.80
C PHE A 4 7.53 -9.45 -100.24
N ASN A 5 8.68 -9.32 -99.52
CA ASN A 5 9.74 -8.25 -99.44
C ASN A 5 9.35 -6.76 -99.18
N SER A 6 10.18 -5.84 -98.64
CA SER A 6 11.62 -5.74 -98.34
C SER A 6 11.86 -4.66 -97.26
N GLN A 7 13.12 -4.55 -96.81
CA GLN A 7 13.67 -3.72 -95.72
C GLN A 7 13.55 -2.19 -95.86
N THR A 8 13.65 -1.46 -94.74
CA THR A 8 14.55 -0.28 -94.58
C THR A 8 14.70 0.14 -93.12
N LEU A 9 15.94 0.25 -92.62
CA LEU A 9 16.32 0.85 -91.34
C LEU A 9 16.36 2.39 -91.46
N ALA A 10 15.87 3.10 -90.43
CA ALA A 10 16.12 4.52 -90.24
C ALA A 10 16.63 4.77 -88.80
N LEU A 11 17.84 5.33 -88.70
CA LEU A 11 18.48 5.82 -87.48
C LEU A 11 17.88 7.19 -87.11
N SER A 12 17.32 7.34 -85.91
CA SER A 12 16.94 8.64 -85.34
C SER A 12 17.93 9.07 -84.26
N SER A 13 18.67 10.14 -84.54
CA SER A 13 19.60 10.82 -83.63
C SER A 13 18.86 11.65 -82.56
N LEU A 14 19.01 11.28 -81.28
CA LEU A 14 18.56 12.08 -80.13
C LEU A 14 19.60 13.14 -79.75
N LEU A 15 19.19 14.40 -79.72
CA LEU A 15 19.94 15.51 -79.10
C LEU A 15 19.92 15.36 -77.57
N PHE A 16 21.09 15.34 -76.94
CA PHE A 16 21.26 15.49 -75.49
C PHE A 16 21.38 16.98 -75.15
N LEU A 17 20.43 17.51 -74.36
CA LEU A 17 20.61 18.78 -73.65
C LEU A 17 21.51 18.55 -72.43
N VAL A 18 22.61 19.29 -72.35
CA VAL A 18 23.49 19.35 -71.17
C VAL A 18 22.88 20.35 -70.18
N ALA A 19 22.35 19.85 -69.07
CA ALA A 19 21.95 20.69 -67.93
C ALA A 19 23.15 20.92 -67.01
N ASN A 20 23.58 22.18 -66.86
CA ASN A 20 24.58 22.56 -65.87
C ASN A 20 23.99 22.42 -64.46
N ALA A 21 24.46 21.44 -63.69
CA ALA A 21 24.14 21.28 -62.28
C ALA A 21 24.86 22.38 -61.45
N ALA A 22 24.09 23.18 -60.73
CA ALA A 22 24.62 24.08 -59.71
C ALA A 22 25.17 23.25 -58.52
N PRO A 23 26.26 23.69 -57.87
CA PRO A 23 26.82 22.97 -56.72
C PRO A 23 25.81 22.98 -55.56
N SER A 24 25.49 21.79 -55.05
CA SER A 24 24.67 21.63 -53.86
C SER A 24 25.36 22.28 -52.65
N PRO A 25 24.62 22.97 -51.77
CA PRO A 25 25.21 23.52 -50.55
C PRO A 25 25.70 22.36 -49.69
N THR A 26 26.97 22.43 -49.28
CA THR A 26 27.57 21.49 -48.34
C THR A 26 26.81 21.58 -47.02
N LEU A 27 26.02 20.55 -46.71
CA LEU A 27 25.48 20.34 -45.38
C LEU A 27 26.67 20.22 -44.42
N LYS A 28 26.88 21.23 -43.58
CA LYS A 28 27.74 21.08 -42.40
C LYS A 28 27.17 19.92 -41.60
N GLN A 29 27.89 18.79 -41.54
CA GLN A 29 27.60 17.72 -40.61
C GLN A 29 27.59 18.34 -39.21
N ARG A 30 26.40 18.54 -38.65
CA ARG A 30 26.25 18.79 -37.24
C ARG A 30 26.65 17.47 -36.58
N ASN A 31 27.81 17.45 -35.95
CA ASN A 31 28.16 16.39 -35.03
C ASN A 31 26.95 16.23 -34.10
N PRO A 32 26.35 15.04 -33.95
CA PRO A 32 25.31 14.87 -32.94
C PRO A 32 25.96 15.28 -31.64
N ASP A 33 25.41 16.31 -30.98
CA ASP A 33 25.81 16.67 -29.63
C ASP A 33 25.71 15.36 -28.83
N THR A 34 26.85 14.77 -28.51
CA THR A 34 26.91 13.68 -27.56
C THR A 34 26.39 14.28 -26.26
N ILE A 35 25.11 14.06 -25.97
CA ILE A 35 24.55 14.33 -24.65
C ILE A 35 25.29 13.37 -23.73
N SER A 36 26.42 13.82 -23.19
CA SER A 36 27.09 13.19 -22.08
C SER A 36 26.14 13.33 -20.90
N LEU A 37 25.30 12.32 -20.67
CA LEU A 37 24.52 12.22 -19.45
C LEU A 37 25.52 12.22 -18.29
N ALA A 38 25.54 13.32 -17.53
CA ALA A 38 26.38 13.42 -16.37
C ALA A 38 26.10 12.23 -15.44
N LYS A 39 27.16 11.58 -14.94
CA LYS A 39 27.02 10.51 -13.96
C LYS A 39 26.22 11.07 -12.77
N ARG A 40 25.10 10.42 -12.43
CA ARG A 40 24.27 10.81 -11.29
C ARG A 40 25.13 10.87 -10.02
N ALA A 41 25.00 11.95 -9.25
CA ALA A 41 25.73 12.14 -8.01
C ALA A 41 25.36 11.02 -7.02
N SER A 42 26.35 10.54 -6.26
CA SER A 42 26.14 9.50 -5.24
C SER A 42 26.75 9.96 -3.93
N CYS A 43 25.98 9.93 -2.85
CA CYS A 43 26.39 10.33 -1.51
C CYS A 43 26.26 9.15 -0.54
N THR A 44 27.25 8.98 0.32
CA THR A 44 27.19 8.03 1.44
C THR A 44 27.31 8.85 2.72
N PRO A 45 26.24 8.99 3.53
CA PRO A 45 26.31 9.74 4.77
C PRO A 45 27.31 9.08 5.73
N THR A 46 28.01 9.88 6.54
CA THR A 46 28.89 9.35 7.58
C THR A 46 28.06 8.73 8.69
N ALA A 47 28.32 7.47 9.04
CA ALA A 47 27.72 6.84 10.22
C ALA A 47 28.48 7.23 11.48
N GLY A 48 27.77 7.63 12.53
CA GLY A 48 28.28 8.00 13.84
C GLY A 48 28.79 6.81 14.65
N GLY A 49 28.32 5.60 14.34
CA GLY A 49 28.86 4.33 14.85
C GLY A 49 28.47 3.99 16.29
N ALA A 50 27.53 4.73 16.90
CA ALA A 50 27.00 4.45 18.23
C ALA A 50 25.54 4.94 18.34
N SER A 51 24.71 4.22 19.09
CA SER A 51 23.28 4.54 19.24
C SER A 51 23.00 5.87 19.95
N SER A 52 23.99 6.42 20.65
CA SER A 52 23.90 7.75 21.28
C SER A 52 24.17 8.91 20.30
N VAL A 53 24.59 8.63 19.07
CA VAL A 53 24.86 9.64 18.04
C VAL A 53 23.70 9.64 17.05
N ASP A 54 23.14 10.82 16.78
CA ASP A 54 22.09 10.97 15.77
C ASP A 54 22.69 11.07 14.37
N ASP A 55 22.35 10.13 13.50
CA ASP A 55 22.83 10.08 12.12
C ASP A 55 21.93 10.82 11.14
N VAL A 56 20.73 11.24 11.57
CA VAL A 56 19.78 11.99 10.72
C VAL A 56 20.42 13.20 10.04
N PRO A 57 21.17 14.08 10.73
CA PRO A 57 21.77 15.25 10.08
C PRO A 57 22.75 14.88 8.96
N ALA A 58 23.47 13.76 9.09
CA ALA A 58 24.38 13.29 8.04
C ALA A 58 23.60 12.76 6.84
N ILE A 59 22.49 12.03 7.08
CA ILE A 59 21.61 11.51 6.03
C ILE A 59 20.92 12.65 5.28
N GLU A 60 20.34 13.62 6.00
CA GLU A 60 19.68 14.79 5.39
C GLU A 60 20.66 15.65 4.59
N SER A 61 21.90 15.81 5.06
CA SER A 61 22.96 16.47 4.28
C SER A 61 23.29 15.73 2.98
N ALA A 62 23.32 14.39 3.01
CA ALA A 62 23.48 13.58 1.81
C ALA A 62 22.27 13.72 0.85
N ILE A 63 21.03 13.82 1.38
CA ILE A 63 19.83 14.10 0.59
C ILE A 63 19.90 15.51 -0.01
N ALA A 64 20.32 16.53 0.73
CA ALA A 64 20.46 17.89 0.20
C ALA A 64 21.50 17.96 -0.94
N SER A 65 22.58 17.19 -0.84
CA SER A 65 23.66 17.16 -1.83
C SER A 65 23.34 16.31 -3.07
N CYS A 66 22.77 15.12 -2.88
CA CYS A 66 22.55 14.14 -3.95
C CYS A 66 21.06 13.87 -4.26
N GLY A 67 20.12 14.51 -3.59
CA GLY A 67 18.68 14.23 -3.70
C GLY A 67 18.03 14.73 -4.99
N SER A 68 18.70 15.55 -5.80
CA SER A 68 18.17 16.02 -7.08
C SER A 68 18.58 15.07 -8.22
N GLY A 69 17.90 13.93 -8.33
CA GLY A 69 18.17 12.91 -9.33
C GLY A 69 19.34 11.96 -9.04
N GLY A 70 20.05 12.15 -7.92
CA GLY A 70 21.18 11.31 -7.50
C GLY A 70 20.77 10.17 -6.56
N THR A 71 21.78 9.57 -5.95
CA THR A 71 21.64 8.41 -5.07
C THR A 71 22.24 8.68 -3.70
N ILE A 72 21.52 8.30 -2.66
CA ILE A 72 22.02 8.23 -1.29
C ILE A 72 22.17 6.76 -0.94
N VAL A 73 23.30 6.36 -0.36
CA VAL A 73 23.63 4.95 -0.08
C VAL A 73 23.92 4.75 1.39
N ILE A 74 23.10 3.93 2.05
CA ILE A 74 23.34 3.37 3.38
C ILE A 74 24.04 2.01 3.20
N PRO A 75 25.37 1.91 3.44
CA PRO A 75 26.13 0.74 3.02
C PRO A 75 25.80 -0.53 3.81
N ALA A 76 26.03 -1.69 3.19
CA ALA A 76 25.89 -2.98 3.85
C ALA A 76 26.82 -3.10 5.07
N GLY A 77 26.32 -3.73 6.14
CA GLY A 77 27.07 -3.90 7.39
C GLY A 77 27.30 -2.61 8.18
N LYS A 78 26.56 -1.54 7.88
CA LYS A 78 26.53 -0.30 8.65
C LYS A 78 25.18 -0.12 9.32
N ASP A 79 25.23 0.31 10.58
CA ASP A 79 24.07 0.76 11.33
C ASP A 79 24.08 2.28 11.38
N TYR A 80 22.93 2.88 11.11
CA TYR A 80 22.66 4.31 11.28
C TYR A 80 21.54 4.46 12.30
N TYR A 81 21.71 5.38 13.24
CA TYR A 81 20.77 5.60 14.34
C TYR A 81 19.95 6.85 14.12
N LEU A 82 18.63 6.68 14.02
CA LEU A 82 17.67 7.77 13.85
C LEU A 82 17.20 8.23 15.23
N ASN A 83 17.88 9.24 15.79
CA ASN A 83 17.50 9.80 17.09
C ASN A 83 16.58 11.02 16.95
N SER A 84 16.27 11.41 15.71
CA SER A 84 15.26 12.39 15.33
C SER A 84 14.49 11.93 14.08
N VAL A 85 13.46 12.68 13.65
CA VAL A 85 12.72 12.42 12.41
C VAL A 85 13.67 12.53 11.22
N LEU A 86 13.72 11.52 10.36
CA LEU A 86 14.38 11.60 9.06
C LEU A 86 13.43 12.23 8.04
N ASP A 87 13.66 13.50 7.70
CA ASP A 87 12.88 14.23 6.71
C ASP A 87 13.50 14.08 5.30
N PHE A 88 12.69 13.64 4.34
CA PHE A 88 13.11 13.50 2.95
C PHE A 88 13.10 14.82 2.15
N SER A 89 12.95 15.95 2.83
CA SER A 89 13.07 17.28 2.23
C SER A 89 14.37 17.39 1.42
N GLY A 90 14.24 17.86 0.17
CA GLY A 90 15.34 17.90 -0.80
C GLY A 90 15.42 16.71 -1.75
N CYS A 91 14.72 15.60 -1.50
CA CYS A 91 14.56 14.53 -2.48
C CYS A 91 13.67 14.99 -3.65
N LYS A 92 14.21 14.93 -4.86
CA LYS A 92 13.53 15.21 -6.14
C LYS A 92 14.01 14.17 -7.15
N SER A 93 13.19 13.16 -7.39
CA SER A 93 13.57 11.98 -8.18
C SER A 93 14.86 11.31 -7.66
N CYS A 94 15.03 11.26 -6.33
CA CYS A 94 16.20 10.65 -5.71
C CYS A 94 16.07 9.13 -5.59
N THR A 95 17.19 8.44 -5.48
CA THR A 95 17.25 7.04 -5.07
C THR A 95 17.90 6.94 -3.69
N PHE A 96 17.27 6.25 -2.75
CA PHE A 96 17.77 5.99 -1.42
C PHE A 96 17.99 4.48 -1.27
N ASN A 97 19.23 4.04 -1.48
CA ASN A 97 19.63 2.64 -1.41
C ASN A 97 20.02 2.29 0.02
N ILE A 98 19.26 1.39 0.63
CA ILE A 98 19.49 0.87 1.97
C ILE A 98 20.00 -0.55 1.86
N GLU A 99 21.29 -0.76 2.14
CA GLU A 99 21.86 -2.12 2.26
C GLU A 99 22.26 -2.44 3.71
N GLY A 100 22.38 -1.42 4.56
CA GLY A 100 22.58 -1.53 6.00
C GLY A 100 21.28 -1.46 6.81
N THR A 101 21.39 -1.01 8.06
CA THR A 101 20.26 -0.86 8.99
C THR A 101 20.05 0.61 9.33
N LEU A 102 18.80 1.08 9.26
CA LEU A 102 18.36 2.30 9.93
C LEU A 102 17.60 1.89 11.21
N THR A 103 18.03 2.37 12.37
CA THR A 103 17.41 2.00 13.66
C THR A 103 16.96 3.26 14.40
N ALA A 104 15.67 3.37 14.71
CA ALA A 104 15.15 4.46 15.51
C ALA A 104 15.57 4.37 16.98
N SER A 105 15.75 5.51 17.63
CA SER A 105 15.91 5.55 19.09
C SER A 105 14.65 5.08 19.80
N ASN A 106 14.78 4.64 21.05
CA ASN A 106 13.64 4.35 21.93
C ASN A 106 13.25 5.55 22.81
N ASN A 107 13.59 6.78 22.41
CA ASN A 107 13.26 8.00 23.15
C ASN A 107 11.76 8.31 23.07
N LEU A 108 10.97 7.71 23.95
CA LEU A 108 9.51 7.84 23.94
C LEU A 108 9.04 9.27 24.18
N THR A 109 9.75 10.06 24.99
CA THR A 109 9.41 11.47 25.22
C THR A 109 9.51 12.27 23.93
N TYR A 110 10.54 12.05 23.12
CA TYR A 110 10.67 12.67 21.81
C TYR A 110 9.58 12.15 20.86
N TRP A 111 9.49 10.83 20.68
CA TRP A 111 8.61 10.21 19.70
C TRP A 111 7.12 10.43 19.96
N ALA A 112 6.71 10.64 21.21
CA ALA A 112 5.34 10.99 21.56
C ALA A 112 4.88 12.35 21.01
N THR A 113 5.81 13.18 20.53
CA THR A 113 5.53 14.48 19.91
C THR A 113 5.60 14.44 18.39
N GLN A 114 5.97 13.31 17.79
CA GLN A 114 6.23 13.19 16.35
C GLN A 114 5.16 12.36 15.64
N THR A 115 4.90 12.70 14.39
CA THR A 115 3.96 11.94 13.54
C THR A 115 4.61 10.67 12.97
N ALA A 116 5.91 10.75 12.62
CA ALA A 116 6.61 9.69 11.91
C ALA A 116 8.08 9.58 12.31
N ILE A 117 8.71 8.42 12.07
CA ILE A 117 10.16 8.24 12.13
C ILE A 117 10.79 8.70 10.80
N ILE A 118 10.25 8.24 9.67
CA ILE A 118 10.61 8.70 8.33
C ILE A 118 9.43 9.48 7.75
N TYR A 119 9.65 10.75 7.39
CA TYR A 119 8.61 11.63 6.88
C TYR A 119 8.91 12.07 5.45
N MET A 120 7.93 11.89 4.56
CA MET A 120 7.99 12.29 3.16
C MET A 120 6.83 13.22 2.85
N LYS A 121 7.09 14.53 2.85
CA LYS A 121 6.10 15.54 2.52
C LYS A 121 6.31 16.08 1.10
N ASP A 122 5.27 16.02 0.28
CA ASP A 122 5.23 16.60 -1.07
C ASP A 122 6.40 16.17 -1.98
N ILE A 123 6.89 14.94 -1.82
CA ILE A 123 8.04 14.42 -2.56
C ILE A 123 7.65 14.08 -4.01
N ALA A 124 8.33 14.68 -4.98
CA ALA A 124 8.16 14.42 -6.40
C ALA A 124 9.24 13.47 -6.92
N GLY A 125 8.93 12.18 -6.94
CA GLY A 125 9.84 11.12 -7.35
C GLY A 125 10.78 10.69 -6.23
N ALA A 126 10.66 9.45 -5.79
CA ALA A 126 11.62 8.82 -4.90
C ALA A 126 11.64 7.30 -5.10
N THR A 127 12.81 6.69 -4.97
CA THR A 127 12.94 5.24 -4.89
C THR A 127 13.73 4.89 -3.64
N ILE A 128 13.05 4.37 -2.63
CA ILE A 128 13.65 3.84 -1.41
C ILE A 128 13.73 2.32 -1.57
N GLN A 129 14.93 1.75 -1.57
CA GLN A 129 15.08 0.34 -1.91
C GLN A 129 16.31 -0.30 -1.27
N SER A 130 16.34 -1.63 -1.21
CA SER A 130 17.60 -2.39 -1.15
C SER A 130 17.81 -3.07 -2.49
N LEU A 131 19.04 -3.03 -3.00
CA LEU A 131 19.41 -3.77 -4.21
C LEU A 131 19.72 -5.24 -3.91
N THR A 132 20.17 -5.53 -2.69
CA THR A 132 20.56 -6.88 -2.27
C THR A 132 19.48 -7.62 -1.49
N GLY A 133 18.48 -6.90 -1.00
CA GLY A 133 17.46 -7.40 -0.06
C GLY A 133 17.93 -7.41 1.40
N SER A 134 19.13 -6.90 1.71
CA SER A 134 19.66 -6.85 3.08
C SER A 134 19.25 -5.61 3.86
N GLY A 135 18.68 -4.60 3.20
CA GLY A 135 18.31 -3.34 3.84
C GLY A 135 17.22 -3.51 4.89
N VAL A 136 17.43 -2.87 6.05
CA VAL A 136 16.51 -2.94 7.19
C VAL A 136 16.16 -1.52 7.67
N ILE A 137 14.88 -1.29 7.95
CA ILE A 137 14.40 -0.16 8.74
C ILE A 137 13.78 -0.74 10.02
N ASP A 138 14.41 -0.51 11.17
CA ASP A 138 13.96 -0.96 12.48
C ASP A 138 13.42 0.22 13.30
N GLY A 139 12.14 0.19 13.62
CA GLY A 139 11.46 1.19 14.43
C GLY A 139 11.71 1.08 15.94
N ASN A 140 12.39 0.02 16.40
CA ASN A 140 12.75 -0.18 17.80
C ASN A 140 11.56 -0.05 18.78
N GLY A 141 10.42 -0.62 18.39
CA GLY A 141 9.10 -0.36 18.99
C GLY A 141 8.83 -0.98 20.36
N GLN A 142 9.68 -1.86 20.90
CA GLN A 142 9.42 -2.61 22.13
C GLN A 142 9.03 -1.70 23.32
N ALA A 143 9.84 -0.68 23.58
CA ALA A 143 9.58 0.27 24.66
C ALA A 143 8.25 1.03 24.47
N ALA A 144 7.87 1.31 23.22
CA ALA A 144 6.63 2.00 22.91
C ALA A 144 5.41 1.08 23.15
N TRP A 145 5.51 -0.21 22.82
CA TRP A 145 4.44 -1.18 23.05
C TRP A 145 4.20 -1.41 24.55
N GLU A 146 5.27 -1.58 25.33
CA GLU A 146 5.20 -1.78 26.78
C GLU A 146 4.68 -0.55 27.51
N SER A 147 5.06 0.65 27.05
CA SER A 147 4.57 1.90 27.63
C SER A 147 3.10 2.15 27.26
N PHE A 148 2.70 1.86 26.02
CA PHE A 148 1.30 1.98 25.59
C PHE A 148 0.37 1.00 26.31
N ALA A 149 0.87 -0.19 26.64
CA ALA A 149 0.12 -1.16 27.44
C ALA A 149 -0.18 -0.68 28.87
N GLN A 150 0.65 0.22 29.40
CA GLN A 150 0.46 0.87 30.71
C GLN A 150 -0.33 2.17 30.62
N ASP A 151 -0.14 2.91 29.52
CA ASP A 151 -0.82 4.18 29.25
C ASP A 151 -1.23 4.28 27.77
N SER A 152 -2.51 3.98 27.50
CA SER A 152 -3.08 4.07 26.15
C SER A 152 -3.18 5.50 25.58
N SER A 153 -2.87 6.53 26.37
CA SER A 153 -2.81 7.92 25.88
C SER A 153 -1.50 8.22 25.14
N LEU A 154 -0.46 7.39 25.32
CA LEU A 154 0.84 7.53 24.68
C LEU A 154 0.71 7.58 23.16
N LYS A 155 1.12 8.70 22.57
CA LYS A 155 1.24 8.83 21.12
C LYS A 155 2.51 8.15 20.65
N ARG A 156 2.42 7.49 19.50
CA ARG A 156 3.50 6.68 18.92
C ARG A 156 3.58 7.00 17.42
N PRO A 157 4.78 7.28 16.87
CA PRO A 157 4.93 7.67 15.48
C PRO A 157 4.71 6.48 14.53
N THR A 158 4.26 6.78 13.32
CA THR A 158 4.31 5.84 12.19
C THR A 158 5.77 5.62 11.76
N LEU A 159 6.16 4.41 11.35
CA LEU A 159 7.53 4.17 10.92
C LEU A 159 7.88 4.96 9.65
N HIS A 160 7.02 4.91 8.64
CA HIS A 160 7.21 5.63 7.38
C HIS A 160 5.91 6.28 6.90
N TYR A 161 5.93 7.59 6.72
CA TYR A 161 4.73 8.38 6.47
C TYR A 161 4.86 9.26 5.23
N ILE A 162 4.00 9.02 4.24
CA ILE A 162 3.89 9.81 3.01
C ILE A 162 2.71 10.77 3.13
N ASP A 163 2.98 12.06 2.98
CA ASP A 163 1.99 13.14 3.03
C ASP A 163 2.08 13.96 1.74
N GLY A 164 1.23 13.63 0.78
CA GLY A 164 1.26 14.17 -0.57
C GLY A 164 2.43 13.65 -1.41
N GLY A 165 2.70 14.36 -2.51
CA GLY A 165 3.74 13.99 -3.46
C GLY A 165 3.29 12.96 -4.51
N SER A 166 4.24 12.54 -5.35
CA SER A 166 3.95 11.62 -6.45
C SER A 166 5.14 10.75 -6.85
N ASN A 167 4.85 9.59 -7.46
CA ASN A 167 5.84 8.69 -8.06
C ASN A 167 6.86 8.19 -7.02
N ILE A 168 6.37 7.62 -5.93
CA ILE A 168 7.19 7.12 -4.83
C ILE A 168 7.21 5.59 -4.89
N VAL A 169 8.39 4.99 -4.85
CA VAL A 169 8.60 3.54 -4.83
C VAL A 169 9.35 3.15 -3.57
N ILE A 170 8.83 2.18 -2.83
CA ILE A 170 9.47 1.59 -1.65
C ILE A 170 9.56 0.09 -1.87
N GLN A 171 10.76 -0.48 -1.99
CA GLN A 171 10.88 -1.86 -2.42
C GLN A 171 12.06 -2.67 -1.86
N ASN A 172 11.86 -4.00 -1.78
CA ASN A 172 12.90 -4.98 -1.46
C ASN A 172 13.56 -4.78 -0.08
N LEU A 173 12.81 -4.30 0.91
CA LEU A 173 13.31 -3.96 2.25
C LEU A 173 12.64 -4.80 3.34
N ALA A 174 13.34 -4.96 4.45
CA ALA A 174 12.73 -5.41 5.70
C ALA A 174 12.36 -4.19 6.57
N ALA A 175 11.11 -4.12 7.00
CA ALA A 175 10.66 -3.16 8.02
C ALA A 175 10.39 -3.94 9.32
N LYS A 176 10.95 -3.49 10.43
CA LYS A 176 10.88 -4.20 11.71
C LYS A 176 10.37 -3.29 12.82
N ASN A 177 9.61 -3.90 13.72
CA ASN A 177 9.27 -3.38 15.05
C ASN A 177 8.89 -1.89 15.07
N PRO A 178 7.89 -1.45 14.28
CA PRO A 178 7.43 -0.07 14.33
C PRO A 178 6.81 0.24 15.70
N PRO A 179 6.96 1.45 16.25
CA PRO A 179 6.25 1.84 17.47
C PRO A 179 4.73 1.76 17.33
N ASN A 180 4.22 1.98 16.11
CA ASN A 180 2.80 2.02 15.74
C ASN A 180 2.65 1.45 14.31
N VAL A 181 1.89 2.11 13.42
CA VAL A 181 1.75 1.79 11.99
C VAL A 181 3.11 1.69 11.28
N PHE A 182 3.27 0.70 10.38
CA PHE A 182 4.46 0.58 9.52
C PHE A 182 4.47 1.67 8.44
N PHE A 183 3.54 1.61 7.49
CA PHE A 183 3.48 2.54 6.35
C PHE A 183 2.14 3.26 6.33
N SER A 184 2.17 4.59 6.17
CA SER A 184 0.97 5.38 5.91
C SER A 184 1.16 6.26 4.67
N VAL A 185 0.08 6.43 3.90
CA VAL A 185 0.00 7.36 2.78
C VAL A 185 -1.28 8.17 2.85
N LYS A 186 -1.17 9.49 2.71
CA LYS A 186 -2.30 10.43 2.61
C LYS A 186 -1.90 11.70 1.85
N GLY A 187 -2.68 12.76 1.99
CA GLY A 187 -2.34 14.10 1.49
C GLY A 187 -2.49 14.24 -0.01
N ASP A 188 -3.41 13.47 -0.60
CA ASP A 188 -3.65 13.38 -2.05
C ASP A 188 -2.42 12.88 -2.83
N ALA A 189 -1.57 12.06 -2.18
CA ALA A 189 -0.45 11.41 -2.83
C ALA A 189 -0.89 10.56 -4.02
N THR A 190 -0.06 10.47 -5.06
CA THR A 190 -0.41 9.71 -6.28
C THR A 190 0.74 8.87 -6.82
N ASN A 191 0.43 7.71 -7.39
CA ASN A 191 1.41 6.76 -7.92
C ASN A 191 2.43 6.32 -6.85
N VAL A 192 1.95 5.69 -5.78
CA VAL A 192 2.78 5.14 -4.71
C VAL A 192 2.86 3.63 -4.85
N GLN A 193 4.06 3.06 -4.84
CA GLN A 193 4.29 1.63 -5.05
C GLN A 193 5.10 1.04 -3.89
N TYR A 194 4.57 -0.03 -3.31
CA TYR A 194 5.25 -0.87 -2.33
C TYR A 194 5.48 -2.25 -2.94
N ALA A 195 6.72 -2.73 -2.96
CA ALA A 195 7.03 -4.01 -3.61
C ALA A 195 8.04 -4.85 -2.83
N SER A 196 7.81 -6.17 -2.71
CA SER A 196 8.80 -7.09 -2.12
C SER A 196 9.24 -6.69 -0.71
N LEU A 197 8.30 -6.32 0.16
CA LEU A 197 8.58 -5.93 1.54
C LEU A 197 8.34 -7.09 2.51
N THR A 198 9.23 -7.22 3.50
CA THR A 198 9.04 -8.11 4.64
C THR A 198 8.86 -7.28 5.91
N MET A 199 7.70 -7.38 6.54
CA MET A 199 7.28 -6.51 7.64
C MET A 199 6.99 -7.34 8.87
N THR A 200 7.69 -7.09 9.98
CA THR A 200 7.57 -7.90 11.20
C THR A 200 7.54 -7.02 12.45
N ALA A 201 6.45 -7.09 13.21
CA ALA A 201 6.35 -6.58 14.56
C ALA A 201 6.35 -7.78 15.51
N LYS A 202 7.48 -7.97 16.21
CA LYS A 202 7.66 -9.09 17.13
C LYS A 202 8.09 -8.57 18.49
N SER A 203 7.20 -8.71 19.47
CA SER A 203 7.53 -8.45 20.87
C SER A 203 8.50 -9.49 21.41
N ASP A 204 9.43 -9.04 22.25
CA ASP A 204 10.29 -9.91 23.07
C ASP A 204 9.67 -10.23 24.45
N SER A 205 8.50 -9.66 24.74
CA SER A 205 7.73 -9.85 25.97
C SER A 205 6.32 -10.37 25.70
N THR A 206 5.49 -10.48 26.74
CA THR A 206 4.08 -10.86 26.60
C THR A 206 3.19 -9.72 26.06
N THR A 207 3.74 -8.50 25.97
CA THR A 207 3.01 -7.34 25.47
C THR A 207 2.83 -7.44 23.97
N ALA A 208 1.58 -7.38 23.49
CA ALA A 208 1.29 -7.36 22.07
C ALA A 208 1.73 -6.02 21.42
N PRO A 209 2.34 -6.04 20.22
CA PRO A 209 2.60 -4.84 19.42
C PRO A 209 1.31 -4.19 18.87
N LYS A 210 0.54 -3.54 19.75
CA LYS A 210 -0.76 -2.94 19.42
C LYS A 210 -0.65 -1.88 18.33
N ASN A 211 -1.62 -1.86 17.41
CA ASN A 211 -1.74 -0.87 16.33
C ASN A 211 -0.56 -0.87 15.36
N THR A 212 0.05 -2.04 15.14
CA THR A 212 1.12 -2.21 14.17
C THR A 212 0.57 -2.44 12.76
N ASP A 213 -0.39 -1.61 12.33
CA ASP A 213 -1.02 -1.70 11.01
C ASP A 213 0.05 -1.75 9.92
N GLY A 214 -0.07 -2.68 8.96
CA GLY A 214 0.91 -2.82 7.88
C GLY A 214 0.88 -1.59 6.96
N PHE A 215 -0.30 -1.29 6.42
CA PHE A 215 -0.48 -0.15 5.53
C PHE A 215 -1.77 0.60 5.85
N ASP A 216 -1.64 1.86 6.22
CA ASP A 216 -2.76 2.80 6.30
C ASP A 216 -2.82 3.64 5.02
N ILE A 217 -3.69 3.23 4.10
CA ILE A 217 -3.88 3.89 2.81
C ILE A 217 -5.06 4.85 2.92
N GLY A 218 -4.79 6.14 3.09
CA GLY A 218 -5.79 7.21 3.13
C GLY A 218 -5.93 7.94 1.80
N ALA A 219 -6.24 9.25 1.87
CA ALA A 219 -6.40 10.16 0.73
C ALA A 219 -5.22 10.07 -0.25
N SER A 220 -5.40 9.25 -1.29
CA SER A 220 -4.38 8.93 -2.30
C SER A 220 -5.00 8.27 -3.53
N THR A 221 -4.27 8.31 -4.66
CA THR A 221 -4.66 7.65 -5.91
C THR A 221 -3.55 6.77 -6.48
N TYR A 222 -3.91 5.63 -7.10
CA TYR A 222 -2.97 4.74 -7.77
C TYR A 222 -1.88 4.19 -6.83
N THR A 223 -2.32 3.69 -5.67
CA THR A 223 -1.44 3.03 -4.71
C THR A 223 -1.39 1.53 -5.01
N THR A 224 -0.20 0.97 -5.19
CA THR A 224 -0.01 -0.46 -5.50
C THR A 224 0.86 -1.14 -4.45
N LEU A 225 0.40 -2.29 -3.96
CA LEU A 225 1.14 -3.16 -3.05
C LEU A 225 1.35 -4.50 -3.75
N THR A 226 2.59 -4.94 -3.93
CA THR A 226 2.89 -6.19 -4.63
C THR A 226 3.93 -7.04 -3.91
N ASN A 227 3.66 -8.34 -3.77
CA ASN A 227 4.58 -9.30 -3.15
C ASN A 227 5.00 -8.85 -1.74
N ILE A 228 4.05 -8.75 -0.82
CA ILE A 228 4.28 -8.24 0.53
C ILE A 228 4.08 -9.34 1.57
N THR A 229 4.91 -9.39 2.61
CA THR A 229 4.70 -10.24 3.79
C THR A 229 4.60 -9.38 5.04
N VAL A 230 3.53 -9.54 5.82
CA VAL A 230 3.26 -8.81 7.06
C VAL A 230 3.02 -9.79 8.20
N SER A 231 3.73 -9.59 9.31
CA SER A 231 3.47 -10.22 10.60
C SER A 231 3.29 -9.13 11.64
N ASN A 232 2.05 -8.90 12.08
CA ASN A 232 1.68 -7.79 12.96
C ASN A 232 0.52 -8.17 13.89
N GLN A 233 -0.06 -7.19 14.59
CA GLN A 233 -1.16 -7.38 15.54
C GLN A 233 -2.28 -6.34 15.36
N ASP A 234 -2.40 -5.79 14.15
CA ASP A 234 -3.53 -4.96 13.72
C ASP A 234 -3.79 -5.12 12.22
N ASP A 235 -4.55 -4.24 11.57
CA ASP A 235 -4.94 -4.37 10.14
C ASP A 235 -3.70 -4.62 9.25
N CYS A 236 -3.77 -5.58 8.33
CA CYS A 236 -2.68 -5.85 7.38
C CYS A 236 -2.58 -4.72 6.36
N VAL A 237 -3.74 -4.36 5.79
CA VAL A 237 -3.96 -3.15 5.00
C VAL A 237 -5.27 -2.56 5.47
N ALA A 238 -5.26 -1.29 5.85
CA ALA A 238 -6.46 -0.53 6.12
C ALA A 238 -6.67 0.52 5.02
N PHE A 239 -7.79 0.41 4.31
CA PHE A 239 -8.23 1.42 3.35
C PHE A 239 -9.03 2.49 4.10
N LYS A 240 -8.36 3.60 4.42
CA LYS A 240 -8.85 4.72 5.22
C LYS A 240 -9.57 5.75 4.32
N PRO A 241 -10.24 6.77 4.89
CA PRO A 241 -10.96 7.78 4.13
C PRO A 241 -10.10 8.43 3.03
N GLY A 242 -10.67 8.54 1.83
CA GLY A 242 -10.03 9.13 0.64
C GLY A 242 -9.25 8.15 -0.23
N ALA A 243 -9.11 6.87 0.16
CA ALA A 243 -8.43 5.87 -0.67
C ALA A 243 -9.17 5.62 -1.99
N ASN A 244 -8.46 5.74 -3.11
CA ASN A 244 -9.02 5.54 -4.44
C ASN A 244 -8.00 4.87 -5.38
N TYR A 245 -8.43 3.92 -6.21
CA TYR A 245 -7.55 3.17 -7.14
C TYR A 245 -6.39 2.49 -6.40
N VAL A 246 -6.72 1.62 -5.46
CA VAL A 246 -5.74 0.84 -4.69
C VAL A 246 -5.70 -0.58 -5.23
N THR A 247 -4.51 -1.08 -5.57
CA THR A 247 -4.30 -2.46 -5.97
C THR A 247 -3.41 -3.17 -4.96
N VAL A 248 -3.86 -4.32 -4.47
CA VAL A 248 -3.04 -5.24 -3.66
C VAL A 248 -2.94 -6.54 -4.43
N ASP A 249 -1.74 -6.91 -4.85
CA ASP A 249 -1.46 -8.13 -5.60
C ASP A 249 -0.42 -8.97 -4.85
N THR A 250 -0.84 -10.14 -4.40
CA THR A 250 0.03 -11.10 -3.71
C THR A 250 0.54 -10.55 -2.37
N ILE A 251 -0.20 -10.80 -1.31
CA ILE A 251 0.15 -10.41 0.06
C ILE A 251 -0.05 -11.57 1.03
N THR A 252 0.87 -11.76 1.97
CA THR A 252 0.72 -12.71 3.07
C THR A 252 0.67 -11.97 4.39
N CYS A 253 -0.39 -12.17 5.16
CA CYS A 253 -0.61 -11.49 6.44
C CYS A 253 -0.74 -12.53 7.57
N THR A 254 0.02 -12.37 8.65
CA THR A 254 -0.01 -13.24 9.82
C THR A 254 -0.30 -12.44 11.09
N GLY A 255 -1.25 -12.91 11.91
CA GLY A 255 -1.58 -12.26 13.20
C GLY A 255 -2.42 -10.98 13.09
N SER A 256 -2.78 -10.58 11.87
CA SER A 256 -3.38 -9.28 11.57
C SER A 256 -4.86 -9.16 11.94
N HIS A 257 -5.41 -7.97 11.78
CA HIS A 257 -6.86 -7.72 11.74
C HIS A 257 -7.42 -7.70 10.31
N GLY A 258 -6.67 -8.18 9.32
CA GLY A 258 -7.15 -8.42 7.97
C GLY A 258 -6.92 -7.28 6.99
N LEU A 259 -7.42 -7.47 5.77
CA LEU A 259 -7.50 -6.45 4.74
C LEU A 259 -8.82 -5.70 4.92
N SER A 260 -8.79 -4.53 5.54
CA SER A 260 -9.98 -3.86 6.08
C SER A 260 -10.24 -2.53 5.38
N VAL A 261 -11.47 -2.34 4.88
CA VAL A 261 -11.96 -0.99 4.61
C VAL A 261 -12.38 -0.35 5.93
N GLY A 262 -11.93 0.87 6.17
CA GLY A 262 -12.32 1.71 7.29
C GLY A 262 -11.37 1.70 8.50
N SER A 263 -11.85 2.12 9.68
CA SER A 263 -13.24 2.55 9.91
C SER A 263 -13.61 3.84 9.15
N LEU A 264 -14.86 3.94 8.71
CA LEU A 264 -15.41 5.08 7.95
C LEU A 264 -16.64 5.65 8.63
N GLY A 265 -16.82 6.96 8.57
CA GLY A 265 -18.01 7.64 9.10
C GLY A 265 -17.86 8.08 10.56
N SER A 266 -16.64 8.15 11.09
CA SER A 266 -16.43 8.46 12.53
C SER A 266 -17.07 9.78 12.95
N THR A 267 -16.93 10.79 12.10
CA THR A 267 -17.40 12.18 12.31
C THR A 267 -17.86 12.84 11.01
N ASN A 268 -17.29 12.47 9.86
CA ASN A 268 -17.56 13.05 8.55
C ASN A 268 -18.05 11.98 7.57
N THR A 269 -18.50 12.41 6.39
CA THR A 269 -18.68 11.47 5.29
C THR A 269 -17.31 11.03 4.77
N ASP A 270 -17.04 9.74 4.85
CA ASP A 270 -15.77 9.13 4.49
C ASP A 270 -15.98 8.17 3.32
N THR A 271 -15.16 8.28 2.27
CA THR A 271 -15.28 7.45 1.07
C THR A 271 -14.04 6.60 0.85
N VAL A 272 -14.25 5.33 0.46
CA VAL A 272 -13.24 4.44 -0.12
C VAL A 272 -13.80 3.86 -1.41
N GLN A 273 -12.99 3.88 -2.47
CA GLN A 273 -13.47 3.42 -3.78
C GLN A 273 -12.39 2.80 -4.65
N ASN A 274 -12.80 1.96 -5.61
CA ASN A 274 -11.91 1.37 -6.61
C ASN A 274 -10.72 0.62 -5.99
N VAL A 275 -11.03 -0.35 -5.13
CA VAL A 275 -10.02 -1.20 -4.48
C VAL A 275 -10.06 -2.59 -5.11
N TYR A 276 -8.91 -3.09 -5.55
CA TYR A 276 -8.77 -4.44 -6.07
C TYR A 276 -7.70 -5.19 -5.28
N VAL A 277 -8.11 -6.27 -4.63
CA VAL A 277 -7.21 -7.17 -3.91
C VAL A 277 -7.22 -8.53 -4.58
N THR A 278 -6.04 -9.06 -4.90
CA THR A 278 -5.86 -10.39 -5.46
C THR A 278 -4.69 -11.15 -4.82
N GLY A 279 -4.82 -12.48 -4.73
CA GLY A 279 -3.73 -13.35 -4.26
C GLY A 279 -3.37 -13.19 -2.78
N ALA A 280 -4.33 -12.83 -1.93
CA ALA A 280 -4.08 -12.67 -0.50
C ALA A 280 -4.05 -14.01 0.25
N THR A 281 -3.07 -14.21 1.12
CA THR A 281 -3.00 -15.32 2.07
C THR A 281 -3.08 -14.77 3.49
N MET A 282 -4.17 -15.09 4.19
CA MET A 282 -4.47 -14.56 5.51
C MET A 282 -4.33 -15.67 6.54
N ILE A 283 -3.48 -15.48 7.54
CA ILE A 283 -3.06 -16.50 8.49
C ILE A 283 -3.29 -15.99 9.91
N ASN A 284 -3.92 -16.80 10.77
CA ASN A 284 -4.09 -16.51 12.20
C ASN A 284 -4.56 -15.07 12.49
N SER A 285 -5.47 -14.55 11.65
CA SER A 285 -5.91 -13.17 11.68
C SER A 285 -7.34 -13.07 12.23
N ALA A 286 -7.72 -11.96 12.88
CA ALA A 286 -9.08 -11.78 13.40
C ALA A 286 -10.13 -11.88 12.28
N LYS A 287 -9.79 -11.39 11.09
CA LYS A 287 -10.56 -11.60 9.86
C LYS A 287 -9.61 -11.61 8.67
N ALA A 288 -9.97 -12.29 7.59
CA ALA A 288 -9.20 -12.22 6.35
C ALA A 288 -9.48 -10.92 5.58
N VAL A 289 -10.76 -10.58 5.37
CA VAL A 289 -11.16 -9.28 4.81
C VAL A 289 -12.30 -8.65 5.62
N GLY A 290 -12.47 -7.33 5.53
CA GLY A 290 -13.68 -6.73 6.08
C GLY A 290 -13.94 -5.27 5.76
N ILE A 291 -15.09 -4.79 6.20
CA ILE A 291 -15.57 -3.41 6.08
C ILE A 291 -16.08 -2.97 7.45
N LYS A 292 -15.63 -1.81 7.94
CA LYS A 292 -16.01 -1.22 9.23
C LYS A 292 -16.63 0.16 9.00
N LEU A 293 -17.93 0.30 9.21
CA LEU A 293 -18.64 1.58 9.16
C LEU A 293 -19.15 1.92 10.56
N TYR A 294 -19.05 3.20 10.93
CA TYR A 294 -19.76 3.72 12.10
C TYR A 294 -21.28 3.68 11.88
N PRO A 295 -22.08 3.59 12.97
CA PRO A 295 -23.52 3.75 12.92
C PRO A 295 -23.94 5.19 12.53
N GLY A 296 -25.25 5.42 12.44
CA GLY A 296 -25.80 6.77 12.26
C GLY A 296 -25.77 7.56 13.57
N GLY A 297 -26.57 8.62 13.66
CA GLY A 297 -26.64 9.47 14.86
C GLY A 297 -25.88 10.78 14.69
N SER A 298 -26.11 11.74 15.59
CA SER A 298 -25.61 13.11 15.41
C SER A 298 -24.10 13.28 15.58
N SER A 299 -23.42 12.28 16.16
CA SER A 299 -21.98 12.26 16.37
C SER A 299 -21.20 11.62 15.23
N HIS A 300 -21.87 10.98 14.27
CA HIS A 300 -21.26 10.20 13.21
C HIS A 300 -21.62 10.71 11.83
N GLY A 301 -20.72 10.49 10.89
CA GLY A 301 -20.95 10.72 9.47
C GLY A 301 -21.30 9.44 8.73
N GLN A 302 -21.30 9.51 7.40
CA GLN A 302 -21.62 8.37 6.54
C GLN A 302 -20.34 7.69 6.04
N GLY A 303 -20.25 6.37 6.17
CA GLY A 303 -19.24 5.60 5.44
C GLY A 303 -19.73 5.21 4.05
N VAL A 304 -18.93 5.47 3.00
CA VAL A 304 -19.24 5.15 1.60
C VAL A 304 -18.15 4.25 1.03
N VAL A 305 -18.54 3.04 0.61
CA VAL A 305 -17.66 2.04 0.01
C VAL A 305 -18.19 1.69 -1.36
N SER A 306 -17.38 1.88 -2.41
CA SER A 306 -17.81 1.54 -3.77
C SER A 306 -16.74 0.84 -4.59
N ASN A 307 -17.14 -0.15 -5.39
CA ASN A 307 -16.24 -0.88 -6.29
C ASN A 307 -15.00 -1.45 -5.57
N VAL A 308 -15.24 -2.38 -4.64
CA VAL A 308 -14.19 -3.07 -3.87
C VAL A 308 -14.25 -4.55 -4.16
N THR A 309 -13.19 -5.12 -4.70
CA THR A 309 -13.12 -6.55 -5.02
C THR A 309 -11.99 -7.21 -4.24
N TYR A 310 -12.32 -8.33 -3.60
CA TYR A 310 -11.37 -9.29 -3.07
C TYR A 310 -11.49 -10.58 -3.89
N ASP A 311 -10.46 -10.92 -4.66
CA ASP A 311 -10.43 -12.09 -5.55
C ASP A 311 -9.28 -13.03 -5.17
N GLY A 312 -9.56 -14.30 -4.87
CA GLY A 312 -8.51 -15.28 -4.60
C GLY A 312 -7.88 -15.14 -3.22
N VAL A 313 -8.71 -15.05 -2.17
CA VAL A 313 -8.26 -15.01 -0.77
C VAL A 313 -8.15 -16.42 -0.20
N THR A 314 -6.97 -16.78 0.29
CA THR A 314 -6.72 -18.02 1.04
C THR A 314 -6.76 -17.74 2.53
N VAL A 315 -7.64 -18.43 3.24
CA VAL A 315 -7.89 -18.27 4.69
C VAL A 315 -7.27 -19.44 5.43
N THR A 316 -6.38 -19.16 6.37
CA THR A 316 -5.72 -20.17 7.20
C THR A 316 -5.86 -19.79 8.67
N ASN A 317 -6.81 -20.41 9.35
CA ASN A 317 -7.05 -20.22 10.78
C ASN A 317 -7.34 -18.75 11.18
N CYS A 318 -7.98 -17.98 10.28
CA CYS A 318 -8.55 -16.67 10.65
C CYS A 318 -9.89 -16.86 11.37
N ASP A 319 -10.27 -15.97 12.29
CA ASP A 319 -11.54 -16.14 12.99
C ASP A 319 -12.75 -15.97 12.06
N TYR A 320 -12.70 -15.00 11.14
CA TYR A 320 -13.62 -14.87 10.01
C TYR A 320 -12.88 -14.81 8.68
N ALA A 321 -13.48 -15.33 7.61
CA ALA A 321 -13.04 -15.09 6.25
C ALA A 321 -13.48 -13.72 5.72
N ALA A 322 -14.69 -13.28 6.07
CA ALA A 322 -15.18 -11.95 5.74
C ALA A 322 -16.01 -11.39 6.88
N GLN A 323 -15.88 -10.08 7.12
CA GLN A 323 -16.70 -9.38 8.10
C GLN A 323 -17.18 -8.02 7.57
N ILE A 324 -18.47 -7.73 7.70
CA ILE A 324 -19.01 -6.38 7.57
C ILE A 324 -19.54 -5.99 8.94
N GLN A 325 -19.07 -4.85 9.46
CA GLN A 325 -19.51 -4.26 10.72
C GLN A 325 -20.11 -2.90 10.41
N THR A 326 -21.38 -2.69 10.75
CA THR A 326 -22.05 -1.38 10.62
C THR A 326 -22.38 -0.73 11.97
N CYS A 327 -21.91 -1.34 13.06
CA CYS A 327 -22.01 -0.85 14.44
C CYS A 327 -20.63 -0.52 15.04
N TYR A 328 -19.66 -0.13 14.21
CA TYR A 328 -18.29 0.06 14.69
C TYR A 328 -18.19 1.21 15.70
N GLY A 329 -17.58 0.93 16.86
CA GLY A 329 -17.29 1.93 17.88
C GLY A 329 -18.44 2.23 18.85
N GLU A 330 -19.60 1.59 18.68
CA GLU A 330 -20.77 1.76 19.54
C GLU A 330 -21.33 0.39 19.97
N ASP A 331 -22.37 0.39 20.81
CA ASP A 331 -23.05 -0.84 21.23
C ASP A 331 -24.35 -1.12 20.46
N SER A 332 -24.88 -2.33 20.63
CA SER A 332 -26.11 -2.77 19.94
C SER A 332 -27.33 -1.91 20.25
N THR A 333 -27.42 -1.31 21.44
CA THR A 333 -28.55 -0.44 21.83
C THR A 333 -28.49 0.87 21.06
N TYR A 334 -27.29 1.45 20.96
CA TYR A 334 -27.03 2.63 20.15
C TYR A 334 -27.37 2.35 18.69
N CYS A 335 -26.83 1.28 18.10
CA CYS A 335 -27.00 0.96 16.69
C CYS A 335 -28.43 0.56 16.31
N THR A 336 -29.21 0.05 17.26
CA THR A 336 -30.66 -0.16 17.05
C THR A 336 -31.41 1.17 16.94
N THR A 337 -31.00 2.17 17.73
CA THR A 337 -31.59 3.52 17.72
C THR A 337 -31.11 4.34 16.53
N TYR A 338 -29.84 4.21 16.18
CA TYR A 338 -29.14 4.97 15.16
C TYR A 338 -28.45 4.03 14.17
N PRO A 339 -29.20 3.25 13.37
CA PRO A 339 -28.59 2.35 12.39
C PRO A 339 -27.72 3.13 11.39
N SER A 340 -26.61 2.53 10.95
CA SER A 340 -25.74 3.13 9.93
C SER A 340 -26.53 3.47 8.67
N THR A 341 -26.40 4.70 8.20
CA THR A 341 -26.89 5.13 6.89
C THR A 341 -25.84 4.94 5.79
N GLY A 342 -24.77 4.20 6.08
CA GLY A 342 -23.65 3.94 5.19
C GLY A 342 -24.04 3.30 3.86
N THR A 343 -23.19 3.51 2.86
CA THR A 343 -23.34 2.93 1.52
C THR A 343 -22.27 1.90 1.26
N ILE A 344 -22.67 0.67 0.95
CA ILE A 344 -21.80 -0.37 0.40
C ILE A 344 -22.34 -0.71 -0.98
N ALA A 345 -21.57 -0.49 -2.04
CA ALA A 345 -22.01 -0.69 -3.42
C ALA A 345 -20.95 -1.35 -4.30
N GLY A 346 -21.29 -2.45 -4.97
CA GLY A 346 -20.34 -3.13 -5.86
C GLY A 346 -19.15 -3.74 -5.12
N VAL A 347 -19.42 -4.35 -3.96
CA VAL A 347 -18.41 -5.16 -3.26
C VAL A 347 -18.49 -6.60 -3.76
N VAL A 348 -17.34 -7.16 -4.12
CA VAL A 348 -17.23 -8.52 -4.68
C VAL A 348 -16.27 -9.35 -3.85
N LEU A 349 -16.75 -10.46 -3.30
CA LEU A 349 -15.95 -11.49 -2.65
C LEU A 349 -15.91 -12.71 -3.56
N LYS A 350 -14.75 -13.02 -4.15
CA LYS A 350 -14.64 -14.03 -5.19
C LYS A 350 -13.47 -14.97 -4.93
N ASN A 351 -13.67 -16.26 -5.22
CA ASN A 351 -12.63 -17.30 -5.13
C ASN A 351 -11.99 -17.41 -3.74
N PHE A 352 -12.81 -17.40 -2.68
CA PHE A 352 -12.34 -17.60 -1.31
C PHE A 352 -12.20 -19.09 -1.01
N LYS A 353 -11.10 -19.49 -0.34
CA LYS A 353 -10.83 -20.88 0.04
C LYS A 353 -10.13 -20.98 1.38
N GLY A 354 -10.16 -22.17 1.99
CA GLY A 354 -9.39 -22.49 3.18
C GLY A 354 -10.27 -22.74 4.41
N THR A 355 -9.75 -22.45 5.59
CA THR A 355 -10.39 -22.84 6.86
C THR A 355 -10.28 -21.73 7.90
N THR A 356 -11.40 -21.34 8.51
CA THR A 356 -11.41 -20.42 9.67
C THR A 356 -11.04 -21.15 10.96
N SER A 357 -10.73 -20.39 12.01
CA SER A 357 -10.49 -20.93 13.34
C SER A 357 -11.77 -21.54 13.94
N THR A 358 -11.63 -22.19 15.10
CA THR A 358 -12.79 -22.74 15.83
C THR A 358 -13.53 -21.71 16.67
N LYS A 359 -13.03 -20.47 16.77
CA LYS A 359 -13.53 -19.44 17.68
C LYS A 359 -15.00 -19.09 17.46
N TYR A 360 -15.42 -18.99 16.19
CA TYR A 360 -16.80 -18.67 15.79
C TYR A 360 -17.46 -19.82 15.03
N ALA A 361 -16.88 -21.02 15.03
CA ALA A 361 -17.47 -22.16 14.33
C ALA A 361 -18.92 -22.41 14.81
N PRO A 362 -19.88 -22.66 13.90
CA PRO A 362 -19.71 -22.94 12.46
C PRO A 362 -19.64 -21.71 11.53
N ALA A 363 -19.70 -20.48 12.07
CA ALA A 363 -19.65 -19.27 11.26
C ALA A 363 -18.27 -19.06 10.63
N THR A 364 -18.27 -18.81 9.32
CA THR A 364 -17.08 -18.49 8.51
C THR A 364 -17.05 -17.02 8.10
N ALA A 365 -18.21 -16.36 8.10
CA ALA A 365 -18.32 -14.93 7.84
C ALA A 365 -19.47 -14.33 8.65
N ASN A 366 -19.36 -13.04 8.95
CA ASN A 366 -20.38 -12.26 9.65
C ASN A 366 -20.62 -10.96 8.87
N LEU A 367 -21.75 -10.89 8.17
CA LEU A 367 -22.11 -9.80 7.27
C LEU A 367 -23.26 -8.99 7.89
N ASP A 368 -22.91 -8.14 8.85
CA ASP A 368 -23.84 -7.26 9.55
C ASP A 368 -24.07 -5.96 8.75
N CYS A 369 -24.87 -6.07 7.68
CA CYS A 369 -25.29 -4.89 6.93
C CYS A 369 -26.42 -4.16 7.67
N SER A 370 -26.42 -2.83 7.56
CA SER A 370 -27.39 -2.00 8.25
C SER A 370 -28.74 -1.98 7.55
N SER A 371 -29.81 -1.90 8.33
CA SER A 371 -31.19 -1.77 7.84
C SER A 371 -31.52 -0.39 7.25
N ALA A 372 -30.74 0.64 7.57
CA ALA A 372 -30.92 2.01 7.09
C ALA A 372 -29.92 2.43 5.99
N GLY A 373 -28.99 1.53 5.64
CA GLY A 373 -27.98 1.76 4.62
C GLY A 373 -28.25 0.98 3.33
N THR A 374 -27.24 0.92 2.47
CA THR A 374 -27.24 0.03 1.30
C THR A 374 -26.16 -1.04 1.43
N CYS A 375 -26.45 -2.25 0.96
CA CYS A 375 -25.55 -3.40 1.03
C CYS A 375 -25.48 -4.14 -0.30
N GLY A 376 -24.70 -3.61 -1.24
CA GLY A 376 -24.42 -4.19 -2.54
C GLY A 376 -23.18 -5.08 -2.52
N VAL A 377 -23.29 -6.24 -1.87
CA VAL A 377 -22.21 -7.24 -1.77
C VAL A 377 -22.59 -8.50 -2.56
N THR A 378 -21.65 -9.07 -3.28
CA THR A 378 -21.82 -10.35 -3.99
C THR A 378 -20.69 -11.30 -3.65
N ILE A 379 -21.01 -12.58 -3.54
CA ILE A 379 -20.11 -13.66 -3.19
C ILE A 379 -20.19 -14.73 -4.27
N SER A 380 -19.03 -15.19 -4.74
CA SER A 380 -18.94 -16.29 -5.70
C SER A 380 -17.73 -17.18 -5.42
N ASN A 381 -17.85 -18.47 -5.73
CA ASN A 381 -16.81 -19.48 -5.48
C ASN A 381 -16.30 -19.46 -4.02
N TRP A 382 -17.25 -19.51 -3.09
CA TRP A 382 -16.96 -19.57 -1.65
C TRP A 382 -16.73 -21.02 -1.22
N SER A 383 -15.48 -21.36 -0.90
CA SER A 383 -15.06 -22.71 -0.49
C SER A 383 -14.41 -22.73 0.89
N VAL A 384 -14.67 -21.71 1.71
CA VAL A 384 -14.20 -21.64 3.09
C VAL A 384 -15.03 -22.54 3.98
N LYS A 385 -14.38 -23.27 4.88
CA LYS A 385 -15.02 -24.08 5.92
C LYS A 385 -14.62 -23.58 7.31
N ALA A 386 -15.46 -23.80 8.31
CA ALA A 386 -15.03 -23.65 9.69
C ALA A 386 -14.09 -24.79 10.08
N GLY A 387 -13.27 -24.59 11.12
CA GLY A 387 -12.41 -25.64 11.66
C GLY A 387 -13.15 -26.93 12.05
N SER A 388 -14.47 -26.86 12.29
CA SER A 388 -15.38 -27.99 12.54
C SER A 388 -15.79 -28.78 11.29
N GLY A 389 -15.54 -28.27 10.08
CA GLY A 389 -15.93 -28.86 8.80
C GLY A 389 -17.28 -28.38 8.22
N THR A 390 -18.11 -27.72 9.02
CA THR A 390 -19.34 -27.03 8.59
C THR A 390 -19.05 -25.58 8.19
N ALA A 391 -19.94 -24.92 7.47
CA ALA A 391 -19.76 -23.52 7.06
C ALA A 391 -21.09 -22.76 7.09
N GLU A 392 -21.15 -21.72 7.92
CA GLU A 392 -22.27 -20.78 7.97
C GLU A 392 -21.79 -19.37 7.62
N VAL A 393 -22.67 -18.59 7.00
CA VAL A 393 -22.48 -17.16 6.75
C VAL A 393 -23.59 -16.44 7.49
N LEU A 394 -23.23 -15.76 8.58
CA LEU A 394 -24.18 -14.97 9.34
C LEU A 394 -24.51 -13.69 8.55
N CYS A 395 -25.79 -13.37 8.44
CA CYS A 395 -26.27 -12.24 7.66
C CYS A 395 -27.27 -11.39 8.44
N ALA A 396 -27.24 -10.08 8.19
CA ALA A 396 -28.31 -9.15 8.49
C ALA A 396 -28.40 -8.14 7.33
N ASN A 397 -29.62 -7.88 6.84
CA ASN A 397 -29.91 -6.91 5.76
C ASN A 397 -29.00 -7.06 4.51
N THR A 398 -28.60 -8.29 4.17
CA THR A 398 -27.81 -8.60 2.98
C THR A 398 -28.70 -8.63 1.72
N PRO A 399 -28.13 -8.44 0.52
CA PRO A 399 -28.91 -8.43 -0.70
C PRO A 399 -29.40 -9.84 -1.06
N SER A 400 -30.55 -9.94 -1.72
CA SER A 400 -31.07 -11.21 -2.24
C SER A 400 -30.14 -11.86 -3.28
N THR A 401 -29.24 -11.09 -3.87
CA THR A 401 -28.23 -11.52 -4.84
C THR A 401 -26.88 -11.86 -4.21
N LEU A 402 -26.80 -12.10 -2.89
CA LEU A 402 -25.54 -12.33 -2.18
C LEU A 402 -24.70 -13.49 -2.76
N GLY A 403 -25.33 -14.57 -3.24
CA GLY A 403 -24.63 -15.70 -3.88
C GLY A 403 -24.21 -16.85 -2.95
N VAL A 404 -24.55 -16.77 -1.66
CA VAL A 404 -24.41 -17.87 -0.68
C VAL A 404 -25.66 -17.94 0.20
N THR A 405 -25.89 -19.09 0.85
CA THR A 405 -26.96 -19.24 1.85
C THR A 405 -26.63 -18.44 3.12
N CYS A 406 -27.60 -17.65 3.58
CA CYS A 406 -27.49 -16.89 4.82
C CYS A 406 -28.09 -17.66 6.01
N THR A 407 -27.48 -17.46 7.18
CA THR A 407 -28.04 -17.78 8.49
C THR A 407 -28.26 -16.47 9.24
N ASP A 408 -29.38 -16.32 9.94
CA ASP A 408 -29.63 -15.13 10.76
C ASP A 408 -28.65 -15.05 11.95
N GLY A 409 -28.41 -13.83 12.44
CA GLY A 409 -27.60 -13.60 13.64
C GLY A 409 -26.27 -12.88 13.41
N ALA A 410 -26.12 -12.17 12.29
CA ALA A 410 -25.02 -11.22 12.16
C ALA A 410 -25.13 -10.08 13.19
N SER A 411 -23.98 -9.60 13.64
CA SER A 411 -23.86 -8.48 14.57
C SER A 411 -22.51 -7.78 14.39
N GLY A 412 -22.50 -6.46 14.57
CA GLY A 412 -21.36 -5.58 14.31
C GLY A 412 -20.59 -5.11 15.54
#